data_AF-A0A0F9C5P9-F1
#
_entry.id   AF-A0A0F9C5P9-F1
#
_cell.length_a   1.000
_cell.length_b   1.000
_cell.length_c   1.000
_cell.angle_alpha   90.00
_cell.angle_beta   90.00
_cell.angle_gamma   90.00
#
_symmetry.space_group_name_H-M   'P 1'
#
loop_
_entity.id
_entity.type
_entity.pdbx_description
1 polymer ?
#
loop_
_entity_poly.entity_id
_entity_poly.type
_entity_poly.pdbx_seq_one_letter_code
_entity_poly.pdbx_strand_id
1 'polypeptide(L)'
;MNKKELIEFEAEIAPKHYNCGQDHYNYKDGRSLGIYHCVDCGREIYWCTWWYGTQRCGSCVKRGRHFSEEHKQHLKVALQPYVFKRGHKTNVGKETWNKGKRYSWSEEAIQRNKNSPYQFKPGLLHPNWKGGVSSINKLIRQSQMYRRWQWLVFKQDGFKCRLCESRDSIEVHHLIRLEKLISQYQIGSLGEAYLTPALWDVNNGETRCYSCH
;
A
#
# COMPACT_ATOMS: atom_id res chain seq x y z
N MET A 1 -19.00 -11.79 -24.37
CA MET A 1 -19.14 -10.42 -23.82
C MET A 1 -18.41 -9.47 -24.75
N ASN A 2 -19.16 -8.62 -25.45
CA ASN A 2 -18.59 -7.66 -26.40
C ASN A 2 -17.90 -6.50 -25.64
N LYS A 3 -17.13 -5.68 -26.37
CA LYS A 3 -16.34 -4.59 -25.77
C LYS A 3 -17.19 -3.59 -24.97
N LYS A 4 -18.46 -3.41 -25.34
CA LYS A 4 -19.40 -2.52 -24.63
C LYS A 4 -19.89 -3.17 -23.33
N GLU A 5 -20.26 -4.45 -23.38
CA GLU A 5 -20.69 -5.24 -22.22
C GLU A 5 -19.56 -5.40 -21.18
N LEU A 6 -18.30 -5.48 -21.62
CA LEU A 6 -17.13 -5.56 -20.74
C LEU A 6 -16.84 -4.24 -20.01
N ILE A 7 -17.06 -3.10 -20.68
CA ILE A 7 -16.91 -1.77 -20.09
C ILE A 7 -18.02 -1.50 -19.08
N GLU A 8 -19.26 -1.92 -19.37
CA GLU A 8 -20.40 -1.77 -18.46
C GLU A 8 -20.24 -2.65 -17.20
N PHE A 9 -19.78 -3.90 -17.36
CA PHE A 9 -19.47 -4.79 -16.24
C PHE A 9 -18.30 -4.28 -15.37
N GLU A 10 -17.23 -3.75 -15.98
CA GLU A 10 -16.12 -3.15 -15.24
C GLU A 10 -16.53 -1.83 -14.53
N ALA A 11 -17.50 -1.08 -15.07
CA ALA A 11 -18.04 0.11 -14.43
C ALA A 11 -18.90 -0.21 -13.20
N GLU A 12 -19.61 -1.34 -13.20
CA GLU A 12 -20.33 -1.84 -12.01
C GLU A 12 -19.40 -2.34 -10.90
N ILE A 13 -18.21 -2.84 -11.26
CA ILE A 13 -17.22 -3.41 -10.33
C ILE A 13 -16.14 -2.39 -9.94
N ALA A 14 -16.12 -1.23 -10.60
CA ALA A 14 -15.17 -0.16 -10.30
C ALA A 14 -15.23 0.15 -8.79
N PRO A 15 -14.13 0.00 -8.04
CA PRO A 15 -14.14 0.25 -6.61
C PRO A 15 -14.54 1.70 -6.39
N LYS A 16 -15.75 1.91 -5.87
CA LYS A 16 -16.20 3.21 -5.36
C LYS A 16 -15.06 3.76 -4.52
N HIS A 17 -14.61 4.98 -4.79
CA HIS A 17 -13.54 5.61 -4.03
C HIS A 17 -13.93 5.61 -2.55
N TYR A 18 -13.40 4.65 -1.78
CA TYR A 18 -13.68 4.40 -0.37
C TYR A 18 -13.05 5.46 0.54
N ASN A 19 -13.24 6.75 0.25
CA ASN A 19 -12.64 7.83 1.04
C ASN A 19 -13.66 8.65 1.84
N CYS A 20 -14.96 8.39 1.71
CA CYS A 20 -15.99 8.99 2.56
C CYS A 20 -17.31 8.20 2.54
N GLY A 21 -18.10 8.32 3.61
CA GLY A 21 -19.48 7.77 3.68
C GLY A 21 -19.64 6.53 4.55
N GLN A 22 -20.87 6.00 4.59
CA GLN A 22 -21.25 4.82 5.40
C GLN A 22 -20.60 3.53 4.91
N ASP A 23 -20.18 3.50 3.64
CA ASP A 23 -19.54 2.35 3.00
C ASP A 23 -18.02 2.30 3.23
N HIS A 24 -17.45 3.24 4.00
CA HIS A 24 -16.01 3.28 4.29
C HIS A 24 -15.63 2.16 5.28
N TYR A 25 -14.54 1.42 5.07
CA TYR A 25 -14.15 0.28 5.94
C TYR A 25 -13.86 0.66 7.41
N ASN A 26 -13.55 1.92 7.68
CA ASN A 26 -13.44 2.49 9.04
C ASN A 26 -14.76 3.08 9.59
N TYR A 27 -15.89 2.92 8.91
CA TYR A 27 -17.20 3.37 9.38
C TYR A 27 -17.67 2.45 10.52
N LYS A 28 -17.75 2.97 11.75
CA LYS A 28 -18.13 2.19 12.93
C LYS A 28 -19.50 2.53 13.51
N ASP A 29 -19.94 3.79 13.42
CA ASP A 29 -21.13 4.27 14.16
C ASP A 29 -21.65 5.66 13.72
N GLY A 30 -21.33 6.14 12.52
CA GLY A 30 -21.74 7.48 12.05
C GLY A 30 -20.88 8.65 12.56
N ARG A 31 -20.00 8.44 13.54
CA ARG A 31 -19.08 9.49 14.05
C ARG A 31 -18.12 9.99 12.97
N SER A 32 -17.75 9.15 12.01
CA SER A 32 -16.91 9.55 10.87
C SER A 32 -17.59 10.51 9.89
N LEU A 33 -18.88 10.83 10.07
CA LEU A 33 -19.64 11.78 9.26
C LEU A 33 -19.71 13.18 9.90
N GLY A 34 -19.27 13.34 11.15
CA GLY A 34 -19.22 14.64 11.82
C GLY A 34 -18.13 15.54 11.24
N ILE A 35 -18.39 16.84 11.19
CA ILE A 35 -17.38 17.87 10.93
C ILE A 35 -16.75 18.25 12.27
N TYR A 36 -15.45 18.02 12.42
CA TYR A 36 -14.73 18.29 13.67
C TYR A 36 -13.77 19.45 13.49
N HIS A 37 -13.58 20.27 14.51
CA HIS A 37 -12.76 21.48 14.42
C HIS A 37 -11.61 21.45 15.42
N CYS A 38 -10.46 21.98 15.00
CA CYS A 38 -9.27 22.15 15.82
C CYS A 38 -9.54 23.14 16.96
N VAL A 39 -9.29 22.74 18.20
CA VAL A 39 -9.56 23.57 19.39
C VAL A 39 -8.82 24.90 19.42
N ASP A 40 -7.65 24.99 18.77
CA ASP A 40 -6.82 26.20 18.78
C ASP A 40 -7.11 27.19 17.63
N CYS A 41 -7.66 26.72 16.50
CA CYS A 41 -7.76 27.57 15.30
C CYS A 41 -9.06 27.39 14.50
N GLY A 42 -9.97 26.54 14.96
CA GLY A 42 -11.26 26.31 14.31
C GLY A 42 -11.19 25.62 12.94
N ARG A 43 -10.00 25.22 12.46
CA ARG A 43 -9.88 24.50 11.19
C ARG A 43 -10.49 23.11 11.28
N GLU A 44 -11.19 22.68 10.24
CA GLU A 44 -11.69 21.30 10.13
C GLU A 44 -10.56 20.27 10.24
N ILE A 45 -10.79 19.22 11.03
CA ILE A 45 -9.87 18.11 11.25
C ILE A 45 -10.61 16.77 11.21
N TYR A 46 -9.86 15.71 10.95
CA TYR A 46 -10.42 14.36 10.89
C TYR A 46 -10.90 13.88 12.27
N TRP A 47 -12.00 13.14 12.29
CA TRP A 47 -12.65 12.66 13.52
C TRP A 47 -11.70 11.86 14.43
N CYS A 48 -10.81 11.01 13.89
CA CYS A 48 -9.85 10.31 14.74
C CYS A 48 -8.86 11.27 15.41
N THR A 49 -8.45 12.34 14.73
CA THR A 49 -7.58 13.38 15.32
C THR A 49 -8.30 14.12 16.44
N TRP A 50 -9.62 14.28 16.32
CA TRP A 50 -10.45 14.90 17.36
C TRP A 50 -10.74 13.94 18.52
N TRP A 51 -11.16 12.70 18.27
CA TRP A 51 -11.60 11.79 19.34
C TRP A 51 -10.45 11.06 20.05
N TYR A 52 -9.43 10.63 19.30
CA TYR A 52 -8.31 9.86 19.84
C TYR A 52 -6.98 10.62 19.81
N GLY A 53 -6.92 11.74 19.09
CA GLY A 53 -5.73 12.56 18.94
C GLY A 53 -5.71 13.75 19.90
N THR A 54 -4.97 14.77 19.51
CA THR A 54 -4.76 15.98 20.31
C THR A 54 -5.90 17.00 20.21
N GLN A 55 -6.95 16.70 19.44
CA GLN A 55 -8.01 17.67 19.07
C GLN A 55 -7.49 18.92 18.34
N ARG A 56 -6.23 18.89 17.89
CA ARG A 56 -5.55 20.00 17.21
C ARG A 56 -5.17 19.58 15.80
N CYS A 57 -5.23 20.52 14.86
CA CYS A 57 -4.73 20.28 13.51
C CYS A 57 -3.20 20.13 13.52
N GLY A 58 -2.65 19.47 12.50
CA GLY A 58 -1.21 19.22 12.41
C GLY A 58 -0.35 20.50 12.45
N SER A 59 -0.88 21.65 12.06
CA SER A 59 -0.20 22.95 12.20
C SER A 59 -0.13 23.40 13.65
N CYS A 60 -1.25 23.36 14.38
CA CYS A 60 -1.30 23.78 15.79
C CYS A 60 -0.50 22.84 16.69
N VAL A 61 -0.47 21.53 16.42
CA VAL A 61 0.38 20.57 17.13
C VAL A 61 1.88 20.89 16.97
N LYS A 62 2.28 21.44 15.82
CA LYS A 62 3.68 21.78 15.53
C LYS A 62 4.04 23.20 16.00
N ARG A 63 3.05 24.05 16.25
CA ARG A 63 3.25 25.44 16.67
C ARG A 63 3.88 25.45 18.06
N GLY A 64 5.03 26.11 18.19
CA GLY A 64 5.77 26.19 19.46
C GLY A 64 6.51 24.91 19.87
N ARG A 65 6.60 23.90 18.99
CA ARG A 65 7.41 22.72 19.27
C ARG A 65 8.88 23.06 19.15
N HIS A 66 9.56 23.20 20.29
CA HIS A 66 11.02 23.32 20.33
C HIS A 66 11.63 21.93 20.43
N PHE A 67 12.57 21.61 19.54
CA PHE A 67 13.37 20.40 19.66
C PHE A 67 14.36 20.54 20.83
N SER A 68 14.58 19.46 21.58
CA SER A 68 15.64 19.43 22.58
C SER A 68 17.01 19.64 21.92
N GLU A 69 17.99 20.14 22.68
CA GLU A 69 19.36 20.29 22.17
C GLU A 69 19.94 18.96 21.67
N GLU A 70 19.64 17.86 22.37
CA GLU A 70 20.00 16.51 21.94
C GLU A 70 19.40 16.16 20.57
N HIS A 71 18.10 16.42 20.35
CA HIS A 71 17.47 16.17 19.06
C HIS A 71 18.06 17.05 17.96
N LYS A 72 18.39 18.31 18.25
CA LYS A 72 19.11 19.19 17.32
C LYS A 72 20.48 18.63 16.96
N GLN A 73 21.21 18.05 17.91
CA GLN A 73 22.51 17.41 17.66
C GLN A 73 22.36 16.17 16.78
N HIS A 74 21.38 15.29 17.04
CA HIS A 74 21.10 14.15 16.16
C HIS A 74 20.74 14.56 14.73
N LEU A 75 19.91 15.61 14.58
CA LEU A 75 19.63 16.18 13.26
C LEU A 75 20.88 16.73 12.60
N LYS A 76 21.76 17.42 13.34
CA LYS A 76 23.05 17.90 12.79
C LYS A 76 23.88 16.74 12.26
N VAL A 77 23.99 15.63 13.01
CA VAL A 77 24.73 14.43 12.59
C VAL A 77 24.08 13.77 11.37
N ALA A 78 22.76 13.58 11.37
CA ALA A 78 22.04 12.95 10.27
C ALA A 78 22.03 13.80 8.98
N LEU A 79 22.05 15.13 9.13
CA LEU A 79 22.15 16.08 8.02
C LEU A 79 23.60 16.39 7.64
N GLN A 80 24.60 15.82 8.32
CA GLN A 80 25.97 15.90 7.80
C GLN A 80 25.97 15.25 6.42
N PRO A 81 26.54 15.92 5.41
CA PRO A 81 26.58 15.38 4.06
C PRO A 81 27.28 14.02 4.12
N TYR A 82 26.50 12.96 3.88
CA TYR A 82 27.04 11.62 3.76
C TYR A 82 28.12 11.66 2.67
N VAL A 83 29.36 11.34 3.05
CA VAL A 83 30.49 11.27 2.12
C VAL A 83 30.19 10.12 1.16
N PHE A 84 29.58 10.46 0.04
CA PHE A 84 29.13 9.52 -0.97
C PHE A 84 30.36 8.76 -1.49
N LYS A 85 30.49 7.46 -1.14
CA LYS A 85 31.57 6.62 -1.66
C LYS A 85 31.49 6.63 -3.19
N ARG A 86 32.60 7.01 -3.84
CA ARG A 86 32.74 7.13 -5.30
C ARG A 86 32.16 5.90 -6.00
N GLY A 87 31.12 6.09 -6.81
CA GLY A 87 30.51 4.99 -7.58
C GLY A 87 29.53 5.39 -8.70
N HIS A 88 28.93 6.58 -8.71
CA HIS A 88 28.09 7.01 -9.83
C HIS A 88 28.39 8.46 -10.22
N LYS A 89 29.23 8.64 -11.25
CA LYS A 89 29.63 9.94 -11.82
C LYS A 89 28.68 10.43 -12.93
N THR A 90 27.37 10.50 -12.72
CA THR A 90 26.52 11.08 -13.79
C THR A 90 26.11 12.52 -13.56
N ASN A 91 25.92 13.00 -12.32
CA ASN A 91 25.32 14.34 -12.13
C ASN A 91 25.87 15.21 -10.97
N VAL A 92 26.99 14.86 -10.33
CA VAL A 92 27.53 15.70 -9.24
C VAL A 92 27.97 17.05 -9.81
N GLY A 93 27.35 18.14 -9.36
CA GLY A 93 27.65 19.51 -9.77
C GLY A 93 26.94 20.01 -11.04
N LYS A 94 26.20 19.15 -11.74
CA LYS A 94 25.35 19.59 -12.87
C LYS A 94 24.00 20.01 -12.34
N GLU A 95 23.53 21.20 -12.72
CA GLU A 95 22.14 21.55 -12.52
C GLU A 95 21.27 20.53 -13.27
N THR A 96 20.27 19.98 -12.60
CA THR A 96 19.29 19.13 -13.28
C THR A 96 18.58 20.01 -14.31
N TRP A 97 18.28 19.47 -15.49
CA TRP A 97 17.68 20.21 -16.62
C TRP A 97 16.35 20.94 -16.30
N ASN A 98 15.77 20.63 -15.15
CA ASN A 98 14.51 21.12 -14.61
C ASN A 98 14.65 21.98 -13.35
N LYS A 99 15.86 22.22 -12.82
CA LYS A 99 16.07 23.06 -11.63
C LYS A 99 15.64 24.50 -11.93
N GLY A 100 14.78 25.07 -11.08
CA GLY A 100 14.24 26.43 -11.25
C GLY A 100 13.08 26.55 -12.25
N LYS A 101 12.76 25.51 -13.03
CA LYS A 101 11.55 25.50 -13.86
C LYS A 101 10.34 25.24 -12.96
N ARG A 102 9.45 26.23 -12.84
CA ARG A 102 8.10 25.98 -12.34
C ARG A 102 7.38 25.16 -13.41
N TYR A 103 6.95 23.94 -13.08
CA TYR A 103 5.92 23.27 -13.88
C TYR A 103 4.62 24.06 -13.72
N SER A 104 4.50 25.18 -14.42
CA SER A 104 3.19 25.66 -14.81
C SER A 104 2.76 24.72 -15.92
N TRP A 105 1.77 23.88 -15.62
CA TRP A 105 1.02 23.22 -16.68
C TRP A 105 0.34 24.33 -17.47
N SER A 106 1.01 24.87 -18.50
CA SER A 106 0.34 25.80 -19.40
C SER A 106 -0.88 25.09 -19.98
N GLU A 107 -1.95 25.82 -20.30
CA GLU A 107 -3.13 25.26 -20.96
C GLU A 107 -2.71 24.34 -22.12
N GLU A 108 -1.69 24.74 -22.89
CA GLU A 108 -1.15 23.96 -24.00
C GLU A 108 -0.45 22.67 -23.58
N ALA A 109 0.27 22.65 -22.45
CA ALA A 109 0.88 21.44 -21.91
C ALA A 109 -0.17 20.46 -21.37
N ILE A 110 -1.25 20.97 -20.77
CA ILE A 110 -2.40 20.16 -20.34
C ILE A 110 -3.08 19.57 -21.57
N GLN A 111 -3.33 20.38 -22.60
CA GLN A 111 -3.99 19.95 -23.84
C GLN A 111 -3.14 18.92 -24.61
N ARG A 112 -1.82 19.11 -24.66
CA ARG A 112 -0.89 18.15 -25.27
C ARG A 112 -0.85 16.81 -24.53
N ASN A 113 -0.92 16.82 -23.20
CA ASN A 113 -0.97 15.59 -22.41
C ASN A 113 -2.34 14.89 -22.48
N LYS A 114 -3.44 15.65 -22.56
CA LYS A 114 -4.79 15.10 -22.80
C LYS A 114 -4.89 14.36 -24.13
N ASN A 115 -4.21 14.85 -25.16
CA ASN A 115 -4.22 14.27 -26.51
C ASN A 115 -3.01 13.37 -26.77
N SER A 116 -2.19 13.08 -25.76
CA SER A 116 -0.97 12.29 -25.94
C SER A 116 -1.32 10.83 -26.24
N PRO A 117 -0.80 10.22 -27.32
CA PRO A 117 -0.94 8.78 -27.54
C PRO A 117 -0.25 7.94 -26.45
N TYR A 118 0.62 8.57 -25.63
CA TYR A 118 1.30 8.03 -24.45
C TYR A 118 0.59 8.36 -23.13
N GLN A 119 -0.64 8.86 -23.16
CA GLN A 119 -1.46 8.93 -21.95
C GLN A 119 -1.48 7.54 -21.32
N PHE A 120 -1.26 7.47 -20.01
CA PHE A 120 -1.16 6.21 -19.28
C PHE A 120 -2.48 5.45 -19.44
N LYS A 121 -2.53 4.51 -20.39
CA LYS A 121 -3.70 3.67 -20.65
C LYS A 121 -3.62 2.51 -19.66
N PRO A 122 -4.47 2.45 -18.62
CA PRO A 122 -4.43 1.35 -17.67
C PRO A 122 -4.99 0.06 -18.30
N GLY A 123 -4.68 -1.07 -17.67
CA GLY A 123 -5.27 -2.37 -18.01
C GLY A 123 -4.98 -2.84 -19.43
N LEU A 124 -6.03 -3.34 -20.11
CA LEU A 124 -5.94 -3.94 -21.45
C LEU A 124 -5.44 -2.97 -22.53
N LEU A 125 -5.61 -1.67 -22.31
CA LEU A 125 -5.22 -0.62 -23.25
C LEU A 125 -3.75 -0.22 -23.11
N HIS A 126 -3.05 -0.74 -22.10
CA HIS A 126 -1.63 -0.48 -21.91
C HIS A 126 -0.84 -1.18 -23.03
N PRO A 127 0.04 -0.48 -23.80
CA PRO A 127 0.75 -1.09 -24.92
C PRO A 127 1.69 -2.23 -24.51
N ASN A 128 2.16 -2.24 -23.26
CA ASN A 128 2.93 -3.37 -22.69
C ASN A 128 2.06 -4.45 -22.03
N TRP A 129 0.72 -4.40 -22.16
CA TRP A 129 -0.16 -5.44 -21.64
C TRP A 129 -0.02 -6.71 -22.48
N LYS A 130 0.52 -7.77 -21.88
CA LYS A 130 0.71 -9.08 -22.53
C LYS A 130 -0.30 -10.12 -22.02
N GLY A 131 -1.57 -9.71 -21.83
CA GLY A 131 -2.64 -10.65 -21.45
C GLY A 131 -2.66 -11.08 -19.98
N GLY A 132 -2.10 -10.30 -19.06
CA GLY A 132 -2.08 -10.66 -17.63
C GLY A 132 -0.94 -11.61 -17.25
N VAL A 133 0.30 -11.16 -17.41
CA VAL A 133 1.55 -11.94 -17.20
C VAL A 133 1.77 -12.37 -15.73
N SER A 134 0.96 -11.89 -14.79
CA SER A 134 1.11 -12.29 -13.39
C SER A 134 0.77 -13.77 -13.26
N SER A 135 1.73 -14.58 -12.82
CA SER A 135 1.49 -16.00 -12.57
C SER A 135 0.34 -16.19 -11.57
N ILE A 136 -0.41 -17.28 -11.70
CA ILE A 136 -1.50 -17.61 -10.78
C ILE A 136 -1.05 -17.60 -9.31
N ASN A 137 0.18 -18.05 -9.05
CA ASN A 137 0.82 -17.99 -7.74
C ASN A 137 0.92 -16.56 -7.20
N LYS A 138 1.42 -15.63 -8.03
CA LYS A 138 1.52 -14.22 -7.66
C LYS A 138 0.13 -13.63 -7.38
N LEU A 139 -0.86 -13.96 -8.20
CA LEU A 139 -2.24 -13.52 -8.00
C LEU A 139 -2.80 -14.03 -6.67
N ILE A 140 -2.61 -15.31 -6.36
CA ILE A 140 -3.05 -15.93 -5.10
C ILE A 140 -2.39 -15.22 -3.91
N ARG A 141 -1.06 -15.04 -3.91
CA ARG A 141 -0.34 -14.36 -2.82
C ARG A 141 -0.74 -12.89 -2.64
N GLN A 142 -1.21 -12.23 -3.70
CA GLN A 142 -1.69 -10.84 -3.63
C GLN A 142 -3.17 -10.72 -3.26
N SER A 143 -3.89 -11.84 -3.19
CA SER A 143 -5.32 -11.88 -2.90
C SER A 143 -5.65 -11.54 -1.44
N GLN A 144 -6.89 -11.12 -1.20
CA GLN A 144 -7.40 -10.87 0.15
C GLN A 144 -7.50 -12.17 0.97
N MET A 145 -7.85 -13.29 0.34
CA MET A 145 -7.91 -14.60 0.99
C MET A 145 -6.56 -15.04 1.53
N TYR A 146 -5.49 -14.82 0.77
CA TYR A 146 -4.14 -15.11 1.25
C TYR A 146 -3.77 -14.27 2.47
N ARG A 147 -4.08 -12.96 2.47
CA ARG A 147 -3.86 -12.10 3.66
C ARG A 147 -4.66 -12.58 4.88
N ARG A 148 -5.91 -13.02 4.66
CA ARG A 148 -6.76 -13.57 5.72
C ARG A 148 -6.17 -14.87 6.27
N TRP A 149 -5.74 -15.78 5.40
CA TRP A 149 -5.07 -17.01 5.80
C TRP A 149 -3.80 -16.73 6.61
N GLN A 150 -2.93 -15.82 6.15
CA GLN A 150 -1.73 -15.41 6.89
C GLN A 150 -2.07 -14.89 8.29
N TRP A 151 -3.10 -14.05 8.40
CA TRP A 151 -3.53 -13.51 9.69
C TRP A 151 -4.04 -14.59 10.64
N LEU A 152 -4.75 -15.60 10.11
CA LEU A 152 -5.21 -16.74 10.91
C LEU A 152 -4.04 -17.57 11.44
N VAL A 153 -3.01 -17.82 10.61
CA VAL A 153 -1.78 -18.51 11.03
C VAL A 153 -1.05 -17.71 12.12
N PHE A 154 -0.84 -16.40 11.91
CA PHE A 154 -0.24 -15.55 12.93
C PHE A 154 -1.03 -15.57 14.24
N LYS A 155 -2.36 -15.52 14.17
CA LYS A 155 -3.22 -15.58 15.36
C LYS A 155 -3.11 -16.92 16.08
N GLN A 156 -3.08 -18.04 15.33
CA GLN A 156 -2.90 -19.39 15.88
C GLN A 156 -1.58 -19.51 16.64
N ASP A 157 -0.50 -18.95 16.09
CA ASP A 157 0.83 -19.02 16.69
C ASP A 157 1.10 -17.89 17.71
N GLY A 158 0.10 -17.07 18.03
CA GLY A 158 0.23 -15.98 19.00
C GLY A 158 1.22 -14.88 18.57
N PHE A 159 1.36 -14.65 17.26
CA PHE A 159 2.28 -13.67 16.67
C PHE A 159 3.74 -13.89 17.09
N LYS A 160 4.16 -15.16 17.17
CA LYS A 160 5.52 -15.57 17.52
C LYS A 160 6.02 -16.64 16.56
N CYS A 161 7.34 -16.65 16.33
CA CYS A 161 7.99 -17.75 15.64
C CYS A 161 7.77 -19.07 16.38
N ARG A 162 7.28 -20.11 15.70
CA ARG A 162 7.04 -21.44 16.31
C ARG A 162 8.30 -22.16 16.76
N LEU A 163 9.45 -21.80 16.22
CA LEU A 163 10.74 -22.44 16.52
C LEU A 163 11.54 -21.78 17.66
N CYS A 164 11.47 -20.46 17.80
CA CYS A 164 12.32 -19.70 18.73
C CYS A 164 11.57 -18.64 19.55
N GLU A 165 10.24 -18.56 19.39
CA GLU A 165 9.35 -17.59 20.04
C GLU A 165 9.60 -16.10 19.75
N SER A 166 10.53 -15.76 18.86
CA SER A 166 10.77 -14.38 18.45
C SER A 166 9.49 -13.74 17.91
N ARG A 167 9.28 -12.47 18.27
CA ARG A 167 8.21 -11.61 17.72
C ARG A 167 8.71 -10.67 16.63
N ASP A 168 10.02 -10.64 16.41
CA ASP A 168 10.66 -9.73 15.47
C ASP A 168 10.80 -10.39 14.10
N SER A 169 10.51 -9.62 13.05
CA SER A 169 10.67 -10.02 11.64
C SER A 169 10.07 -11.39 11.34
N ILE A 170 8.79 -11.55 11.70
CA ILE A 170 8.04 -12.79 11.48
C ILE A 170 7.28 -12.78 10.15
N GLU A 171 7.20 -13.95 9.54
CA GLU A 171 6.42 -14.24 8.34
C GLU A 171 5.77 -15.62 8.42
N VAL A 172 4.82 -15.87 7.51
CA VAL A 172 4.15 -17.17 7.41
C VAL A 172 4.89 -18.05 6.42
N HIS A 173 5.42 -19.17 6.91
CA HIS A 173 5.96 -20.26 6.14
C HIS A 173 4.87 -21.26 5.78
N HIS A 174 4.87 -21.77 4.55
CA HIS A 174 3.97 -22.87 4.17
C HIS A 174 4.67 -24.22 4.39
N LEU A 175 4.00 -25.16 5.06
CA LEU A 175 4.51 -26.53 5.20
C LEU A 175 4.50 -27.28 3.87
N ILE A 176 3.38 -27.18 3.14
CA ILE A 176 3.24 -27.60 1.75
C ILE A 176 3.29 -26.34 0.87
N ARG A 177 4.32 -26.28 0.03
CA ARG A 177 4.54 -25.17 -0.90
C ARG A 177 3.30 -24.88 -1.73
N LEU A 178 2.96 -23.59 -1.85
CA LEU A 178 1.83 -23.11 -2.64
C LEU A 178 1.89 -23.59 -4.10
N GLU A 179 3.08 -23.63 -4.69
CA GLU A 179 3.32 -24.11 -6.05
C GLU A 179 2.86 -25.57 -6.23
N LYS A 180 3.11 -26.41 -5.22
CA LYS A 180 2.72 -27.82 -5.23
C LYS A 180 1.20 -27.95 -5.19
N LEU A 181 0.53 -27.19 -4.34
CA LEU A 181 -0.94 -27.17 -4.25
C LEU A 181 -1.57 -26.69 -5.56
N ILE A 182 -1.05 -25.60 -6.15
CA ILE A 182 -1.53 -25.10 -7.46
C ILE A 182 -1.44 -26.19 -8.53
N SER A 183 -0.31 -26.91 -8.60
CA SER A 183 -0.14 -27.98 -9.58
C SER A 183 -1.04 -29.19 -9.31
N GLN A 184 -1.17 -29.59 -8.04
CA GLN A 184 -1.95 -30.76 -7.62
C GLN A 184 -3.45 -30.58 -7.87
N TYR A 185 -3.97 -29.37 -7.64
CA TYR A 185 -5.38 -29.04 -7.85
C TYR A 185 -5.65 -28.36 -9.19
N GLN A 186 -4.64 -28.31 -10.08
CA GLN A 186 -4.75 -27.74 -11.43
C GLN A 186 -5.37 -26.34 -11.48
N ILE A 187 -4.95 -25.47 -10.55
CA ILE A 187 -5.56 -24.15 -10.36
C ILE A 187 -5.06 -23.17 -11.43
N GLY A 188 -5.95 -22.75 -12.33
CA GLY A 188 -5.67 -21.82 -13.41
C GLY A 188 -6.13 -20.38 -13.15
N SER A 189 -7.03 -20.17 -12.19
CA SER A 189 -7.65 -18.87 -11.91
C SER A 189 -7.81 -18.57 -10.42
N LEU A 190 -8.00 -17.29 -10.08
CA LEU A 190 -8.29 -16.87 -8.69
C LEU A 190 -9.62 -17.43 -8.17
N GLY A 191 -10.63 -17.60 -9.03
CA GLY A 191 -11.92 -18.19 -8.64
C GLY A 191 -11.77 -19.63 -8.18
N GLU A 192 -11.04 -20.45 -8.95
CA GLU A 192 -10.72 -21.84 -8.58
C GLU A 192 -9.89 -21.89 -7.29
N ALA A 193 -8.95 -20.96 -7.10
CA ALA A 193 -8.18 -20.88 -5.87
C ALA A 193 -9.10 -20.66 -4.65
N TYR A 194 -10.07 -19.75 -4.73
CA TYR A 194 -11.03 -19.51 -3.65
C TYR A 194 -11.91 -20.72 -3.32
N LEU A 195 -12.22 -21.53 -4.33
CA LEU A 195 -13.01 -22.76 -4.18
C LEU A 195 -12.18 -23.97 -3.73
N THR A 196 -10.87 -23.82 -3.52
CA THR A 196 -9.98 -24.92 -3.10
C THR A 196 -9.60 -24.77 -1.63
N PRO A 197 -10.28 -25.45 -0.68
CA PRO A 197 -10.04 -25.25 0.76
C PRO A 197 -8.61 -25.60 1.20
N ALA A 198 -7.96 -26.55 0.51
CA ALA A 198 -6.59 -26.96 0.82
C ALA A 198 -5.55 -25.83 0.71
N LEU A 199 -5.81 -24.80 -0.11
CA LEU A 199 -4.97 -23.59 -0.16
C LEU A 199 -5.03 -22.76 1.11
N TRP A 200 -6.14 -22.85 1.83
CA TRP A 200 -6.49 -21.98 2.95
C TRP A 200 -6.51 -22.72 4.29
N ASP A 201 -6.01 -23.96 4.32
CA ASP A 201 -5.84 -24.71 5.56
C ASP A 201 -4.80 -24.00 6.43
N VAL A 202 -5.24 -23.52 7.59
CA VAL A 202 -4.39 -22.80 8.54
C VAL A 202 -3.29 -23.72 9.07
N ASN A 203 -3.53 -25.03 9.14
CA ASN A 203 -2.52 -26.00 9.56
C ASN A 203 -1.40 -26.21 8.54
N ASN A 204 -1.58 -25.74 7.30
CA ASN A 204 -0.53 -25.73 6.29
C ASN A 204 0.40 -24.49 6.41
N GLY A 205 0.15 -23.63 7.40
CA GLY A 205 0.98 -22.46 7.68
C GLY A 205 1.55 -22.49 9.09
N GLU A 206 2.75 -21.95 9.24
CA GLU A 206 3.32 -21.64 10.55
C GLU A 206 4.10 -20.33 10.51
N THR A 207 4.12 -19.64 11.62
CA THR A 207 4.85 -18.39 11.81
C THR A 207 6.32 -18.69 12.06
N ARG A 208 7.22 -18.11 11.25
CA ARG A 208 8.68 -18.16 11.42
C ARG A 208 9.28 -16.77 11.41
N CYS A 209 10.32 -16.53 12.20
CA CYS A 209 11.15 -15.33 12.01
C CYS A 209 12.15 -15.53 10.87
N TYR A 210 12.69 -14.44 10.33
CA TYR A 210 13.64 -14.49 9.21
C TYR A 210 14.90 -15.32 9.49
N SER A 211 15.33 -15.46 10.73
CA SER A 211 16.49 -16.31 11.08
C SER A 211 16.16 -17.80 11.09
N CYS A 212 14.88 -18.16 11.21
CA CYS A 212 14.40 -19.55 11.29
C CYS A 212 13.71 -20.02 10.02
N HIS A 213 13.35 -19.10 9.12
CA HIS A 213 12.75 -19.40 7.82
C HIS A 213 13.82 -19.87 6.82
#